data_AF-R7ZNS6-F1
#
_entry.id   AF-R7ZNS6-F1
#
_cell.length_a   1.000
_cell.length_b   1.000
_cell.length_c   1.000
_cell.angle_alpha   90.00
_cell.angle_beta   90.00
_cell.angle_gamma   90.00
#
_symmetry.space_group_name_H-M   'P 1'
#
loop_
_entity.id
_entity.type
_entity.pdbx_description
1 polymer ?
#
loop_
_entity_poly.entity_id
_entity_poly.type
_entity_poly.pdbx_seq_one_letter_code
_entity_poly.pdbx_strand_id
1 'polypeptide(L)'
;MGVGSIALGSLFGADRLFAGPSSSFSENGGLPGLPHHAAKAKRIIYLFQSGGPSQLDLYDYKPKLSDMHGQDLPASVRGEQRLTGMSANQAIFPVTQSVFTFKQYGKSRAWVSELMPFTAQVVDELCFIKTAVTEQINHDPAITFMQTGHQLAGRPSIGAWLSYGLGSENKNLPAFVVMVSKDAALDQPLYARLWGNGFLPSQHQGVQFRSGKDPVLYLSNPENYDGRDRREMMDHLKALNEVQQDLYGDPEISARIAQYEMAFRMQTSVPEISDLSDEPDHIFELYGEGSRDPGTYAANCLMARRLIEKDVKFVQLYHQGWDQHGNLPGSIRNQCKKTDQATAALIKDLKQRGLLDDTLVVWGGEFGRTVYSQGTLTQDNYGRDHHPRCFTMWMAGAGVKAGFSYGETDELGYNVIKDPVHIHDFHATLMHLFGVDHEQLVFKHQGRRYRLTDVHGHVVKGLLA
;
A
#
# COMPACT_ATOMS: atom_id res chain seq x y z
N MET A 1 26.55 -12.19 -36.90
CA MET A 1 25.90 -11.87 -35.61
C MET A 1 26.97 -11.33 -34.68
N GLY A 2 26.98 -10.02 -34.42
CA GLY A 2 27.95 -9.40 -33.52
C GLY A 2 27.44 -9.35 -32.08
N VAL A 3 28.34 -9.24 -31.10
CA VAL A 3 27.98 -9.10 -29.67
C VAL A 3 27.04 -7.90 -29.46
N GLY A 4 27.24 -6.81 -30.21
CA GLY A 4 26.34 -5.64 -30.18
C GLY A 4 24.91 -5.96 -30.62
N SER A 5 24.71 -6.80 -31.64
CA SER A 5 23.36 -7.23 -32.06
C SER A 5 22.68 -8.18 -31.06
N ILE A 6 23.46 -8.95 -30.29
CA ILE A 6 22.94 -9.82 -29.21
C ILE A 6 22.55 -8.98 -28.00
N ALA A 7 23.38 -7.99 -27.61
CA ALA A 7 23.06 -7.05 -26.54
C ALA A 7 21.84 -6.18 -26.87
N LEU A 8 21.74 -5.71 -28.12
CA LEU A 8 20.57 -4.95 -28.61
C LEU A 8 19.30 -5.82 -28.62
N GLY A 9 19.41 -7.09 -29.04
CA GLY A 9 18.31 -8.05 -28.99
C GLY A 9 17.85 -8.37 -27.57
N SER A 10 18.77 -8.44 -26.60
CA SER A 10 18.45 -8.61 -25.18
C SER A 10 17.80 -7.35 -24.57
N LEU A 11 18.28 -6.15 -24.92
CA LEU A 11 17.75 -4.88 -24.43
C LEU A 11 16.35 -4.56 -24.98
N PHE A 12 16.05 -4.95 -26.22
CA PHE A 12 14.71 -4.77 -26.82
C PHE A 12 13.76 -5.96 -26.61
N GLY A 13 14.18 -6.99 -25.88
CA GLY A 13 13.36 -8.17 -25.64
C GLY A 13 12.97 -8.87 -26.94
N ALA A 14 13.93 -9.13 -27.82
CA ALA A 14 13.70 -9.79 -29.11
C ALA A 14 13.03 -11.17 -28.99
N ASP A 15 13.14 -11.81 -27.82
CA ASP A 15 12.40 -13.03 -27.46
C ASP A 15 10.86 -12.82 -27.50
N ARG A 16 10.39 -11.57 -27.38
CA ARG A 16 8.97 -11.18 -27.47
C ARG A 16 8.50 -10.89 -28.89
N LEU A 17 9.41 -10.71 -29.86
CA LEU A 17 9.07 -10.36 -31.26
C LEU A 17 8.71 -11.59 -32.12
N PHE A 18 9.10 -12.80 -31.69
CA PHE A 18 8.88 -14.04 -32.45
C PHE A 18 7.93 -15.05 -31.78
N ALA A 19 7.25 -14.67 -30.70
CA ALA A 19 6.26 -15.54 -30.07
C ALA A 19 4.95 -15.52 -30.87
N GLY A 20 4.65 -16.64 -31.56
CA GLY A 20 3.30 -16.94 -32.03
C GLY A 20 2.30 -17.06 -30.87
N PRO A 21 0.99 -17.22 -31.14
CA PRO A 21 -0.05 -17.20 -30.12
C PRO A 21 -0.08 -18.53 -29.35
N SER A 22 0.98 -18.81 -28.58
CA SER A 22 0.97 -19.78 -27.50
C SER A 22 1.02 -18.99 -26.21
N SER A 23 -0.05 -19.08 -25.43
CA SER A 23 -0.23 -18.47 -24.11
C SER A 23 0.68 -19.13 -23.06
N SER A 24 1.99 -19.17 -23.29
CA SER A 24 2.95 -19.50 -22.25
C SER A 24 3.15 -18.22 -21.43
N PHE A 25 2.55 -18.18 -20.24
CA PHE A 25 2.96 -17.23 -19.21
C PHE A 25 4.47 -17.39 -19.03
N SER A 26 5.24 -16.35 -19.35
CA SER A 26 6.66 -16.31 -19.00
C SER A 26 6.74 -16.44 -17.48
N GLU A 27 7.64 -17.29 -16.96
CA GLU A 27 7.82 -17.59 -15.53
C GLU A 27 7.88 -16.34 -14.62
N ASN A 28 8.19 -15.16 -15.17
CA ASN A 28 8.18 -13.87 -14.48
C ASN A 28 7.60 -12.71 -15.35
N GLY A 29 7.01 -13.00 -16.50
CA GLY A 29 6.59 -11.98 -17.46
C GLY A 29 5.16 -11.51 -17.23
N GLY A 30 4.96 -10.19 -17.26
CA GLY A 30 3.64 -9.58 -17.33
C GLY A 30 2.92 -9.87 -18.65
N LEU A 31 1.72 -9.30 -18.81
CA LEU A 31 0.94 -9.49 -20.02
C LEU A 31 1.64 -8.91 -21.26
N PRO A 32 1.51 -9.58 -22.42
CA PRO A 32 1.99 -9.03 -23.68
C PRO A 32 1.28 -7.70 -23.98
N GLY A 33 2.02 -6.71 -24.48
CA GLY A 33 1.48 -5.37 -24.75
C GLY A 33 1.52 -4.40 -23.58
N LEU A 34 2.01 -4.82 -22.41
CA LEU A 34 2.30 -3.92 -21.29
C LEU A 34 3.79 -3.51 -21.23
N PRO A 35 4.09 -2.26 -20.83
CA PRO A 35 3.13 -1.19 -20.48
C PRO A 35 2.43 -0.56 -21.71
N HIS A 36 1.20 -0.08 -21.53
CA HIS A 36 0.41 0.62 -22.56
C HIS A 36 0.99 1.99 -22.93
N HIS A 37 1.64 2.66 -21.98
CA HIS A 37 2.33 3.94 -22.15
C HIS A 37 3.57 4.00 -21.26
N ALA A 38 4.43 5.02 -21.46
CA ALA A 38 5.67 5.14 -20.68
C ALA A 38 5.37 5.24 -19.17
N ALA A 39 5.85 4.25 -18.41
CA ALA A 39 5.67 4.20 -16.97
C ALA A 39 6.52 5.29 -16.29
N LYS A 40 5.97 5.89 -15.24
CA LYS A 40 6.66 6.80 -14.30
C LYS A 40 7.10 6.08 -13.02
N ALA A 41 6.34 5.07 -12.62
CA ALA A 41 6.65 4.20 -11.48
C ALA A 41 7.17 2.84 -11.98
N LYS A 42 8.28 2.39 -11.40
CA LYS A 42 8.80 1.04 -11.53
C LYS A 42 8.37 0.16 -10.36
N ARG A 43 8.28 0.74 -9.16
CA ARG A 43 7.94 0.06 -7.90
C ARG A 43 7.00 0.90 -7.03
N ILE A 44 6.39 0.26 -6.04
CA ILE A 44 5.56 0.91 -5.03
C ILE A 44 5.81 0.39 -3.63
N ILE A 45 5.87 1.31 -2.67
CA ILE A 45 5.69 1.03 -1.24
C ILE A 45 4.35 1.62 -0.80
N TYR A 46 3.44 0.78 -0.31
CA TYR A 46 2.18 1.23 0.27
C TYR A 46 2.21 1.04 1.79
N LEU A 47 2.22 2.16 2.51
CA LEU A 47 2.13 2.27 3.97
C LEU A 47 0.65 2.41 4.39
N PHE A 48 -0.02 1.28 4.59
CA PHE A 48 -1.44 1.24 4.95
C PHE A 48 -1.65 1.38 6.45
N GLN A 49 -2.22 2.51 6.84
CA GLN A 49 -2.54 2.87 8.21
C GLN A 49 -3.96 2.38 8.52
N SER A 50 -4.07 1.12 8.92
CA SER A 50 -5.37 0.46 9.15
C SER A 50 -6.08 1.07 10.34
N GLY A 51 -7.31 1.48 10.12
CA GLY A 51 -8.14 2.15 11.11
C GLY A 51 -8.42 3.60 10.78
N GLY A 52 -8.24 4.09 9.56
CA GLY A 52 -8.64 5.45 9.16
C GLY A 52 -8.05 6.58 10.02
N PRO A 53 -6.77 6.97 9.79
CA PRO A 53 -6.12 8.05 10.51
C PRO A 53 -6.93 9.35 10.47
N SER A 54 -7.03 10.04 11.61
CA SER A 54 -7.77 11.30 11.67
C SER A 54 -7.07 12.39 10.85
N GLN A 55 -7.65 12.73 9.69
CA GLN A 55 -7.19 13.81 8.85
C GLN A 55 -7.17 15.15 9.60
N LEU A 56 -8.16 15.37 10.47
CA LEU A 56 -8.37 16.59 11.23
C LEU A 56 -7.32 16.80 12.34
N ASP A 57 -6.65 15.74 12.76
CA ASP A 57 -5.63 15.78 13.82
C ASP A 57 -4.21 15.65 13.26
N LEU A 58 -4.05 15.36 11.96
CA LEU A 58 -2.75 15.14 11.31
C LEU A 58 -2.41 16.18 10.23
N TYR A 59 -3.31 16.41 9.27
CA TYR A 59 -2.95 17.10 8.02
C TYR A 59 -3.99 18.11 7.50
N ASP A 60 -5.23 18.07 7.97
CA ASP A 60 -6.32 18.93 7.49
C ASP A 60 -6.72 19.92 8.59
N TYR A 61 -6.00 21.04 8.66
CA TYR A 61 -6.24 22.06 9.67
C TYR A 61 -7.55 22.82 9.40
N LYS A 62 -8.50 22.70 10.32
CA LYS A 62 -9.84 23.31 10.24
C LYS A 62 -10.10 24.22 11.45
N PRO A 63 -9.70 25.51 11.41
CA PRO A 63 -9.87 26.43 12.54
C PRO A 63 -11.34 26.62 12.95
N LYS A 64 -12.28 26.43 12.01
CA LYS A 64 -13.72 26.54 12.29
C LYS A 64 -14.22 25.54 13.33
N LEU A 65 -13.53 24.40 13.51
CA LEU A 65 -13.86 23.43 14.54
C LEU A 65 -13.69 24.00 15.95
N SER A 66 -12.78 24.96 16.15
CA SER A 66 -12.59 25.63 17.44
C SER A 66 -13.78 26.54 17.77
N ASP A 67 -14.28 27.30 16.80
CA ASP A 67 -15.47 28.15 16.98
C ASP A 67 -16.72 27.33 17.37
N MET A 68 -16.80 26.10 16.85
CA MET A 68 -17.95 25.22 17.01
C MET A 68 -17.73 24.15 18.08
N HIS A 69 -16.63 24.20 18.83
CA HIS A 69 -16.29 23.14 19.77
C HIS A 69 -17.40 22.94 20.82
N GLY A 70 -17.87 21.70 20.95
CA GLY A 70 -18.96 21.32 21.86
C GLY A 70 -20.37 21.67 21.36
N GLN A 71 -20.50 22.41 20.26
CA GLN A 71 -21.79 22.69 19.63
C GLN A 71 -22.21 21.50 18.76
N ASP A 72 -23.53 21.33 18.58
CA ASP A 72 -24.07 20.26 17.74
C ASP A 72 -23.72 20.49 16.25
N LEU A 73 -23.38 19.43 15.54
CA LEU A 73 -23.10 19.49 14.10
C LEU A 73 -24.36 19.90 13.35
N PRO A 74 -24.35 21.02 12.58
CA PRO A 74 -25.53 21.45 11.87
C PRO A 74 -26.06 20.38 10.92
N ALA A 75 -27.38 20.17 10.93
CA ALA A 75 -28.03 19.20 10.06
C ALA A 75 -27.74 19.46 8.56
N SER A 76 -27.54 20.73 8.17
CA SER A 76 -27.16 21.12 6.81
C SER A 76 -25.78 20.63 6.39
N VAL A 77 -24.84 20.46 7.33
CA VAL A 77 -23.50 19.92 7.06
C VAL A 77 -23.54 18.40 6.98
N ARG A 78 -24.26 17.77 7.92
CA ARG A 78 -24.40 16.30 7.99
C ARG A 78 -25.15 15.74 6.79
N GLY A 79 -26.22 16.41 6.36
CA GLY A 79 -27.12 15.94 5.31
C GLY A 79 -27.67 14.54 5.62
N GLU A 80 -27.69 13.69 4.60
CA GLU A 80 -28.20 12.32 4.67
C GLU A 80 -27.10 11.27 4.90
N GLN A 81 -25.92 11.68 5.40
CA GLN A 81 -24.83 10.74 5.62
C GLN A 81 -25.24 9.60 6.55
N ARG A 82 -25.10 8.36 6.06
CA ARG A 82 -25.17 7.16 6.88
C ARG A 82 -24.09 7.21 7.97
N LEU A 83 -24.51 7.00 9.22
CA LEU A 83 -23.61 6.89 10.38
C LEU A 83 -23.39 5.44 10.75
N THR A 84 -22.35 5.16 11.55
CA THR A 84 -22.16 3.83 12.13
C THR A 84 -23.23 3.56 13.20
N GLY A 85 -23.40 2.29 13.58
CA GLY A 85 -24.28 1.93 14.69
C GLY A 85 -23.89 2.58 16.03
N MET A 86 -22.64 3.03 16.18
CA MET A 86 -22.14 3.65 17.41
C MET A 86 -22.64 5.08 17.59
N SER A 87 -22.79 5.83 16.48
CA SER A 87 -23.26 7.22 16.51
C SER A 87 -24.69 7.40 16.02
N ALA A 88 -25.31 6.40 15.38
CA ALA A 88 -26.64 6.51 14.78
C ALA A 88 -27.74 6.92 15.78
N ASN A 89 -27.62 6.51 17.05
CA ASN A 89 -28.59 6.81 18.11
C ASN A 89 -28.11 7.90 19.07
N GLN A 90 -27.02 8.60 18.76
CA GLN A 90 -26.51 9.68 19.60
C GLN A 90 -27.44 10.90 19.53
N ALA A 91 -27.78 11.48 20.68
CA ALA A 91 -28.74 12.58 20.76
C ALA A 91 -28.21 13.90 20.15
N ILE A 92 -26.91 14.13 20.25
CA ILE A 92 -26.20 15.29 19.71
C ILE A 92 -24.87 14.86 19.10
N PHE A 93 -24.33 15.59 18.14
CA PHE A 93 -23.04 15.37 17.49
C PHE A 93 -22.08 16.52 17.84
N PRO A 94 -21.51 16.55 19.05
CA PRO A 94 -20.69 17.67 19.49
C PRO A 94 -19.44 17.78 18.61
N VAL A 95 -19.32 18.88 17.87
CA VAL A 95 -18.16 19.19 17.04
C VAL A 95 -16.92 19.27 17.93
N THR A 96 -15.85 18.58 17.53
CA THR A 96 -14.62 18.49 18.31
C THR A 96 -13.43 19.06 17.54
N GLN A 97 -12.83 20.10 18.11
CA GLN A 97 -11.57 20.66 17.63
C GLN A 97 -10.43 19.67 17.87
N SER A 98 -9.39 19.77 17.05
CA SER A 98 -8.14 19.09 17.38
C SER A 98 -7.50 19.76 18.59
N VAL A 99 -7.02 18.97 19.55
CA VAL A 99 -6.24 19.47 20.69
C VAL A 99 -4.76 19.71 20.34
N PHE A 100 -4.38 19.43 19.11
CA PHE A 100 -3.01 19.54 18.62
C PHE A 100 -2.77 20.86 17.91
N THR A 101 -1.54 21.36 17.97
CA THR A 101 -1.15 22.56 17.23
C THR A 101 -0.75 22.22 15.79
N PHE A 102 -1.02 23.15 14.87
CA PHE A 102 -0.70 23.02 13.44
C PHE A 102 0.19 24.17 12.98
N LYS A 103 1.09 23.88 12.05
CA LYS A 103 1.92 24.87 11.35
C LYS A 103 2.03 24.52 9.87
N GLN A 104 2.35 25.53 9.06
CA GLN A 104 2.69 25.34 7.66
C GLN A 104 4.19 25.08 7.52
N TYR A 105 4.55 24.03 6.79
CA TYR A 105 5.93 23.61 6.58
C TYR A 105 6.32 23.61 5.10
N GLY A 106 7.62 23.65 4.85
CA GLY A 106 8.20 23.61 3.50
C GLY A 106 7.80 24.79 2.61
N LYS A 107 8.18 24.67 1.34
CA LYS A 107 7.75 25.57 0.26
C LYS A 107 6.29 25.35 -0.13
N SER A 108 5.81 24.11 0.03
CA SER A 108 4.41 23.72 -0.21
C SER A 108 3.42 24.38 0.75
N ARG A 109 3.90 24.91 1.89
CA ARG A 109 3.07 25.49 2.96
C ARG A 109 1.99 24.51 3.47
N ALA A 110 2.26 23.21 3.37
CA ALA A 110 1.35 22.17 3.83
C ALA A 110 1.13 22.29 5.34
N TRP A 111 -0.14 22.24 5.76
CA TRP A 111 -0.51 22.16 7.17
C TRP A 111 -0.19 20.78 7.72
N VAL A 112 0.59 20.73 8.80
CA VAL A 112 0.94 19.50 9.50
C VAL A 112 0.84 19.72 11.01
N SER A 113 0.27 18.74 11.70
CA SER A 113 0.16 18.69 13.15
C SER A 113 1.54 18.54 13.81
N GLU A 114 1.69 19.06 15.03
CA GLU A 114 2.88 18.84 15.88
C GLU A 114 3.17 17.36 16.16
N LEU A 115 2.20 16.48 15.91
CA LEU A 115 2.34 15.03 16.01
C LEU A 115 3.28 14.42 14.97
N MET A 116 3.50 15.09 13.84
CA MET A 116 4.24 14.56 12.70
C MET A 116 5.52 15.39 12.39
N PRO A 117 6.41 15.63 13.38
CA PRO A 117 7.56 16.51 13.24
C PRO A 117 8.58 16.05 12.20
N PHE A 118 8.65 14.75 11.89
CA PHE A 118 9.54 14.20 10.87
C PHE A 118 8.91 14.28 9.49
N THR A 119 7.62 13.93 9.34
CA THR A 119 6.90 14.09 8.06
C THR A 119 6.85 15.56 7.64
N ALA A 120 6.73 16.50 8.59
CA ALA A 120 6.83 17.94 8.34
C ALA A 120 8.11 18.36 7.59
N GLN A 121 9.20 17.58 7.70
CA GLN A 121 10.48 17.87 7.04
C GLN A 121 10.52 17.42 5.58
N VAL A 122 9.57 16.59 5.14
CA VAL A 122 9.53 16.03 3.78
C VAL A 122 8.29 16.45 2.99
N VAL A 123 7.48 17.40 3.50
CA VAL A 123 6.23 17.85 2.86
C VAL A 123 6.39 18.34 1.42
N ASP A 124 7.58 18.85 1.07
CA ASP A 124 7.88 19.31 -0.28
C ASP A 124 8.08 18.16 -1.29
N GLU A 125 8.16 16.92 -0.81
CA GLU A 125 8.14 15.70 -1.64
C GLU A 125 6.73 15.09 -1.74
N LEU A 126 5.80 15.54 -0.90
CA LEU A 126 4.48 14.91 -0.75
C LEU A 126 3.42 15.58 -1.64
N CYS A 127 2.55 14.76 -2.20
CA CYS A 127 1.30 15.15 -2.83
C CYS A 127 0.14 14.72 -1.95
N PHE A 128 -0.44 15.65 -1.19
CA PHE A 128 -1.62 15.37 -0.39
C PHE A 128 -2.87 15.27 -1.27
N ILE A 129 -3.69 14.26 -1.05
CA ILE A 129 -5.05 14.13 -1.58
C ILE A 129 -5.99 14.40 -0.40
N LYS A 130 -6.62 15.57 -0.35
CA LYS A 130 -7.49 15.97 0.78
C LYS A 130 -8.92 15.45 0.68
N THR A 131 -9.27 14.95 -0.50
CA THR A 131 -10.65 14.67 -0.93
C THR A 131 -10.83 13.22 -1.35
N ALA A 132 -10.07 12.30 -0.74
CA ALA A 132 -10.30 10.87 -0.96
C ALA A 132 -11.70 10.49 -0.45
N VAL A 133 -12.44 9.70 -1.24
CA VAL A 133 -13.84 9.32 -0.94
C VAL A 133 -14.02 7.82 -1.13
N THR A 134 -14.76 7.21 -0.22
CA THR A 134 -15.22 5.81 -0.27
C THR A 134 -16.70 5.73 0.10
N GLU A 135 -17.38 4.63 -0.21
CA GLU A 135 -18.77 4.38 0.22
C GLU A 135 -18.83 3.52 1.50
N GLN A 136 -17.70 2.90 1.86
CA GLN A 136 -17.62 1.94 2.95
C GLN A 136 -17.38 2.62 4.29
N ILE A 137 -18.21 2.30 5.28
CA ILE A 137 -18.15 2.86 6.63
C ILE A 137 -17.64 1.86 7.67
N ASN A 138 -17.46 0.59 7.31
CA ASN A 138 -16.95 -0.45 8.20
C ASN A 138 -15.57 -0.89 7.73
N HIS A 139 -14.67 -1.17 8.67
CA HIS A 139 -13.27 -1.49 8.37
C HIS A 139 -13.10 -2.61 7.33
N ASP A 140 -13.67 -3.79 7.57
CA ASP A 140 -13.41 -4.92 6.67
C ASP A 140 -13.87 -4.67 5.21
N PRO A 141 -15.10 -4.19 4.95
CA PRO A 141 -15.49 -3.77 3.60
C PRO A 141 -14.64 -2.62 3.05
N ALA A 142 -14.27 -1.63 3.87
CA ALA A 142 -13.52 -0.45 3.42
C ALA A 142 -12.07 -0.78 3.05
N ILE A 143 -11.39 -1.59 3.87
CA ILE A 143 -10.04 -2.08 3.58
C ILE A 143 -10.10 -3.02 2.35
N THR A 144 -11.08 -3.91 2.27
CA THR A 144 -11.27 -4.76 1.08
C THR A 144 -11.49 -3.92 -0.18
N PHE A 145 -12.29 -2.86 -0.10
CA PHE A 145 -12.53 -1.94 -1.20
C PHE A 145 -11.25 -1.19 -1.61
N MET A 146 -10.50 -0.65 -0.65
CA MET A 146 -9.24 0.01 -0.93
C MET A 146 -8.21 -0.93 -1.56
N GLN A 147 -8.18 -2.19 -1.15
CA GLN A 147 -7.19 -3.15 -1.66
C GLN A 147 -7.59 -3.82 -2.96
N THR A 148 -8.89 -3.90 -3.29
CA THR A 148 -9.39 -4.74 -4.40
C THR A 148 -10.38 -4.03 -5.34
N GLY A 149 -10.68 -2.75 -5.10
CA GLY A 149 -11.68 -2.00 -5.85
C GLY A 149 -13.11 -2.50 -5.68
N HIS A 150 -13.36 -3.43 -4.74
CA HIS A 150 -14.66 -4.05 -4.52
C HIS A 150 -14.91 -4.35 -3.05
N GLN A 151 -16.13 -4.12 -2.55
CA GLN A 151 -16.44 -4.20 -1.12
C GLN A 151 -16.55 -5.65 -0.59
N LEU A 152 -16.89 -6.60 -1.47
CA LEU A 152 -16.96 -8.02 -1.13
C LEU A 152 -15.64 -8.71 -1.45
N ALA A 153 -15.24 -9.63 -0.56
CA ALA A 153 -14.07 -10.47 -0.73
C ALA A 153 -14.11 -11.31 -2.01
N GLY A 154 -12.93 -11.72 -2.48
CA GLY A 154 -12.75 -12.61 -3.63
C GLY A 154 -12.19 -11.94 -4.88
N ARG A 155 -12.06 -10.60 -4.89
CA ARG A 155 -11.33 -9.88 -5.95
C ARG A 155 -9.83 -9.87 -5.68
N PRO A 156 -8.99 -9.86 -6.74
CA PRO A 156 -7.56 -9.72 -6.59
C PRO A 156 -7.19 -8.35 -6.01
N SER A 157 -6.11 -8.29 -5.23
CA SER A 157 -5.59 -7.05 -4.64
C SER A 157 -4.71 -6.23 -5.60
N ILE A 158 -4.46 -4.95 -5.30
CA ILE A 158 -3.61 -4.05 -6.12
C ILE A 158 -2.25 -4.69 -6.43
N GLY A 159 -1.60 -5.29 -5.42
CA GLY A 159 -0.32 -5.97 -5.62
C GLY A 159 -0.43 -7.14 -6.60
N ALA A 160 -1.53 -7.88 -6.57
CA ALA A 160 -1.82 -8.94 -7.54
C ALA A 160 -2.10 -8.37 -8.95
N TRP A 161 -2.71 -7.19 -9.07
CA TRP A 161 -2.92 -6.52 -10.36
C TRP A 161 -1.60 -6.16 -11.04
N LEU A 162 -0.67 -5.55 -10.28
CA LEU A 162 0.65 -5.20 -10.82
C LEU A 162 1.48 -6.44 -11.11
N SER A 163 1.41 -7.47 -10.26
CA SER A 163 2.08 -8.75 -10.49
C SER A 163 1.57 -9.41 -11.78
N TYR A 164 0.25 -9.45 -11.99
CA TYR A 164 -0.35 -10.02 -13.20
C TYR A 164 -0.07 -9.19 -14.45
N GLY A 165 -0.24 -7.87 -14.37
CA GLY A 165 -0.03 -6.97 -15.50
C GLY A 165 1.44 -6.87 -15.91
N LEU A 166 2.34 -6.65 -14.95
CA LEU A 166 3.72 -6.26 -15.24
C LEU A 166 4.76 -7.33 -14.89
N GLY A 167 4.37 -8.41 -14.22
CA GLY A 167 5.29 -9.47 -13.80
C GLY A 167 6.32 -8.99 -12.77
N SER A 168 7.49 -9.61 -12.79
CA SER A 168 8.64 -9.25 -11.95
C SER A 168 9.92 -9.17 -12.79
N GLU A 169 10.74 -8.15 -12.55
CA GLU A 169 12.12 -8.14 -13.06
C GLU A 169 13.06 -8.93 -12.13
N ASN A 170 12.65 -9.14 -10.87
CA ASN A 170 13.37 -9.93 -9.90
C ASN A 170 12.98 -11.41 -10.02
N LYS A 171 13.98 -12.27 -10.24
CA LYS A 171 13.82 -13.72 -10.33
C LYS A 171 13.90 -14.45 -8.98
N ASN A 172 14.43 -13.80 -7.95
CA ASN A 172 14.77 -14.39 -6.66
C ASN A 172 13.82 -13.99 -5.52
N LEU A 173 13.04 -12.91 -5.69
CA LEU A 173 12.04 -12.46 -4.73
C LEU A 173 10.66 -12.34 -5.39
N PRO A 174 9.57 -12.46 -4.60
CA PRO A 174 8.21 -12.26 -5.10
C PRO A 174 8.00 -10.85 -5.64
N ALA A 175 7.13 -10.72 -6.65
CA ALA A 175 6.71 -9.41 -7.15
C ALA A 175 5.94 -8.59 -6.10
N PHE A 176 5.25 -9.28 -5.17
CA PHE A 176 4.36 -8.70 -4.18
C PHE A 176 4.68 -9.24 -2.78
N VAL A 177 5.23 -8.36 -1.93
CA VAL A 177 5.59 -8.65 -0.54
C VAL A 177 4.73 -7.86 0.42
N VAL A 178 4.34 -8.47 1.54
CA VAL A 178 3.48 -7.88 2.55
C VAL A 178 4.14 -7.99 3.92
N MET A 179 4.06 -6.94 4.73
CA MET A 179 4.52 -6.92 6.11
C MET A 179 3.40 -6.39 7.00
N VAL A 180 3.28 -6.96 8.21
CA VAL A 180 2.34 -6.50 9.24
C VAL A 180 3.15 -6.16 10.48
N SER A 181 2.95 -4.95 10.99
CA SER A 181 3.72 -4.45 12.14
C SER A 181 3.32 -5.17 13.43
N LYS A 182 4.27 -5.74 14.16
CA LYS A 182 4.01 -6.45 15.43
C LYS A 182 3.71 -5.51 16.60
N ASP A 183 4.18 -4.26 16.50
CA ASP A 183 4.05 -3.22 17.52
C ASP A 183 2.80 -2.35 17.34
N ALA A 184 1.93 -2.71 16.40
CA ALA A 184 0.62 -2.11 16.23
C ALA A 184 -0.37 -2.61 17.29
N ALA A 185 -1.43 -1.83 17.56
CA ALA A 185 -2.54 -2.34 18.36
C ALA A 185 -3.34 -3.37 17.55
N LEU A 186 -3.83 -4.44 18.18
CA LEU A 186 -4.64 -5.48 17.50
C LEU A 186 -6.14 -5.14 17.59
N ASP A 187 -6.51 -3.95 17.14
CA ASP A 187 -7.88 -3.41 17.22
C ASP A 187 -8.80 -3.96 16.13
N GLN A 188 -8.30 -4.07 14.88
CA GLN A 188 -9.08 -4.53 13.72
C GLN A 188 -8.39 -5.68 12.99
N PRO A 189 -9.02 -6.86 12.84
CA PRO A 189 -8.37 -8.02 12.23
C PRO A 189 -8.00 -7.77 10.76
N LEU A 190 -6.74 -8.05 10.41
CA LEU A 190 -6.28 -8.11 9.04
C LEU A 190 -6.34 -9.55 8.54
N TYR A 191 -6.90 -9.74 7.35
CA TYR A 191 -7.07 -11.06 6.76
C TYR A 191 -6.20 -11.24 5.53
N ALA A 192 -5.69 -12.46 5.30
CA ALA A 192 -4.84 -12.75 4.14
C ALA A 192 -5.48 -12.45 2.78
N ARG A 193 -6.82 -12.41 2.71
CA ARG A 193 -7.56 -11.99 1.51
C ARG A 193 -7.26 -10.56 1.06
N LEU A 194 -6.80 -9.68 1.95
CA LEU A 194 -6.50 -8.27 1.65
C LEU A 194 -5.29 -8.12 0.72
N TRP A 195 -4.40 -9.10 0.70
CA TRP A 195 -3.29 -9.21 -0.25
C TRP A 195 -3.43 -10.46 -1.12
N GLY A 196 -4.68 -10.87 -1.38
CA GLY A 196 -5.02 -12.06 -2.13
C GLY A 196 -4.86 -11.92 -3.64
N ASN A 197 -4.61 -13.04 -4.33
CA ASN A 197 -4.72 -13.14 -5.80
C ASN A 197 -6.18 -13.24 -6.29
N GLY A 198 -7.14 -13.50 -5.40
CA GLY A 198 -8.55 -13.67 -5.77
C GLY A 198 -8.70 -14.77 -6.81
N PHE A 199 -9.26 -14.44 -7.97
CA PHE A 199 -9.42 -15.35 -9.10
C PHE A 199 -8.25 -15.37 -10.10
N LEU A 200 -7.19 -14.59 -9.88
CA LEU A 200 -5.96 -14.69 -10.68
C LEU A 200 -5.18 -15.96 -10.31
N PRO A 201 -4.24 -16.42 -11.15
CA PRO A 201 -3.34 -17.52 -10.79
C PRO A 201 -2.61 -17.30 -9.45
N SER A 202 -2.37 -18.37 -8.70
CA SER A 202 -1.81 -18.33 -7.33
C SER A 202 -0.40 -17.75 -7.24
N GLN A 203 0.36 -17.72 -8.33
CA GLN A 203 1.66 -17.04 -8.42
C GLN A 203 1.61 -15.53 -8.15
N HIS A 204 0.44 -14.89 -8.26
CA HIS A 204 0.25 -13.45 -8.00
C HIS A 204 -0.16 -13.13 -6.56
N GLN A 205 -0.23 -14.15 -5.69
CA GLN A 205 -0.55 -14.00 -4.27
C GLN A 205 0.54 -13.21 -3.54
N GLY A 206 0.15 -12.27 -2.68
CA GLY A 206 1.11 -11.57 -1.83
C GLY A 206 1.76 -12.51 -0.82
N VAL A 207 3.09 -12.43 -0.72
CA VAL A 207 3.89 -13.22 0.23
C VAL A 207 4.14 -12.40 1.49
N GLN A 208 3.65 -12.88 2.64
CA GLN A 208 3.83 -12.19 3.90
C GLN A 208 5.20 -12.48 4.52
N PHE A 209 5.97 -11.42 4.77
CA PHE A 209 7.17 -11.43 5.60
C PHE A 209 6.75 -11.19 7.06
N ARG A 210 7.11 -12.13 7.93
CA ARG A 210 6.79 -12.18 9.36
C ARG A 210 7.79 -11.39 10.18
N SER A 211 7.35 -10.99 11.36
CA SER A 211 8.08 -10.15 12.32
C SER A 211 9.18 -10.87 13.11
N GLY A 212 9.67 -12.03 12.65
CA GLY A 212 10.60 -12.89 13.37
C GLY A 212 11.98 -12.97 12.72
N LYS A 213 12.88 -13.76 13.31
CA LYS A 213 14.22 -14.05 12.76
C LYS A 213 14.15 -14.63 11.34
N ASP A 214 13.13 -15.45 11.08
CA ASP A 214 12.83 -15.99 9.77
C ASP A 214 11.56 -15.29 9.22
N PRO A 215 11.71 -14.25 8.37
CA PRO A 215 10.55 -13.53 7.83
C PRO A 215 9.66 -14.44 6.98
N VAL A 216 10.22 -15.49 6.39
CA VAL A 216 9.42 -16.49 5.71
C VAL A 216 9.82 -17.85 6.28
N LEU A 217 8.82 -18.57 6.80
CA LEU A 217 9.06 -19.81 7.52
C LEU A 217 9.62 -20.91 6.61
N TYR A 218 10.44 -21.79 7.20
CA TYR A 218 10.95 -23.01 6.57
C TYR A 218 11.82 -22.78 5.32
N LEU A 219 12.34 -21.57 5.13
CA LEU A 219 13.31 -21.27 4.06
C LEU A 219 14.76 -21.52 4.46
N SER A 220 15.10 -21.34 5.73
CA SER A 220 16.45 -21.55 6.24
C SER A 220 16.85 -23.02 6.13
N ASN A 221 18.10 -23.26 5.70
CA ASN A 221 18.69 -24.59 5.68
C ASN A 221 19.18 -24.97 7.08
N PRO A 222 19.10 -26.26 7.48
CA PRO A 222 19.76 -26.74 8.68
C PRO A 222 21.27 -26.50 8.64
N GLU A 223 21.91 -26.41 9.80
CA GLU A 223 23.37 -26.33 9.89
C GLU A 223 24.03 -27.51 9.16
N ASN A 224 25.11 -27.23 8.43
CA ASN A 224 25.87 -28.20 7.63
C ASN A 224 25.11 -28.84 6.46
N TYR A 225 24.02 -28.21 6.00
CA TYR A 225 23.31 -28.63 4.79
C TYR A 225 23.85 -27.91 3.55
N ASP A 226 24.33 -28.65 2.55
CA ASP A 226 25.00 -28.10 1.36
C ASP A 226 24.04 -27.72 0.20
N GLY A 227 22.74 -28.00 0.35
CA GLY A 227 21.69 -27.63 -0.60
C GLY A 227 21.54 -28.52 -1.83
N ARG A 228 22.45 -29.49 -2.08
CA ARG A 228 22.42 -30.31 -3.31
C ARG A 228 21.21 -31.21 -3.37
N ASP A 229 20.91 -31.93 -2.30
CA ASP A 229 19.75 -32.84 -2.21
C ASP A 229 18.42 -32.09 -2.43
N ARG A 230 18.36 -30.81 -2.02
CA ARG A 230 17.15 -30.00 -2.19
C ARG A 230 16.91 -29.68 -3.65
N ARG A 231 17.95 -29.26 -4.39
CA ARG A 231 17.83 -29.01 -5.84
C ARG A 231 17.34 -30.26 -6.56
N GLU A 232 17.93 -31.41 -6.25
CA GLU A 232 17.52 -32.70 -6.84
C GLU A 232 16.07 -33.06 -6.49
N MET A 233 15.65 -32.88 -5.23
CA MET A 233 14.26 -33.04 -4.82
C MET A 233 13.31 -32.11 -5.59
N MET A 234 13.69 -30.84 -5.79
CA MET A 234 12.89 -29.87 -6.55
C MET A 234 12.80 -30.25 -8.03
N ASP A 235 13.89 -30.75 -8.63
CA ASP A 235 13.91 -31.23 -10.02
C ASP A 235 12.98 -32.42 -10.21
N HIS A 236 12.99 -33.38 -9.29
CA HIS A 236 12.06 -34.51 -9.31
C HIS A 236 10.61 -34.08 -9.10
N LEU A 237 10.35 -33.17 -8.16
CA LEU A 237 9.02 -32.64 -7.93
C LEU A 237 8.48 -31.89 -9.16
N LYS A 238 9.34 -31.12 -9.83
CA LYS A 238 9.02 -30.46 -11.10
C LYS A 238 8.65 -31.48 -12.16
N ALA A 239 9.47 -32.51 -12.38
CA ALA A 239 9.19 -33.56 -13.36
C ALA A 239 7.85 -34.28 -13.08
N LEU A 240 7.52 -34.55 -11.81
CA LEU A 240 6.23 -35.15 -11.44
C LEU A 240 5.04 -34.22 -11.74
N ASN A 241 5.18 -32.92 -11.46
CA ASN A 241 4.14 -31.95 -11.78
C ASN A 241 4.01 -31.76 -13.29
N GLU A 242 5.09 -31.81 -14.07
CA GLU A 242 5.04 -31.73 -15.54
C GLU A 242 4.25 -32.92 -16.13
N VAL A 243 4.44 -34.13 -15.61
CA VAL A 243 3.62 -35.30 -15.99
C VAL A 243 2.14 -35.07 -15.68
N GLN A 244 1.81 -34.46 -14.53
CA GLN A 244 0.42 -34.12 -14.20
C GLN A 244 -0.14 -33.01 -15.09
N GLN A 245 0.67 -32.00 -15.42
CA GLN A 245 0.30 -30.90 -16.29
C GLN A 245 -0.05 -31.41 -17.70
N ASP A 246 0.74 -32.35 -18.24
CA ASP A 246 0.48 -32.98 -19.53
C ASP A 246 -0.83 -33.78 -19.53
N LEU A 247 -1.17 -34.42 -18.41
CA LEU A 247 -2.38 -35.23 -18.28
C LEU A 247 -3.65 -34.38 -18.11
N TYR A 248 -3.60 -33.35 -17.27
CA TYR A 248 -4.80 -32.60 -16.85
C TYR A 248 -4.94 -31.23 -17.52
N GLY A 249 -3.84 -30.61 -17.94
CA GLY A 249 -3.84 -29.26 -18.50
C GLY A 249 -4.26 -28.15 -17.54
N ASP A 250 -4.29 -28.41 -16.22
CA ASP A 250 -4.71 -27.44 -15.21
C ASP A 250 -3.60 -26.39 -14.99
N PRO A 251 -3.85 -25.09 -15.29
CA PRO A 251 -2.87 -24.02 -15.09
C PRO A 251 -2.35 -23.89 -13.65
N GLU A 252 -3.09 -24.39 -12.65
CA GLU A 252 -2.65 -24.33 -11.25
C GLU A 252 -1.44 -25.23 -10.99
N ILE A 253 -1.25 -26.31 -11.77
CA ILE A 253 -0.05 -27.17 -11.65
C ILE A 253 1.19 -26.37 -12.06
N SER A 254 1.12 -25.62 -13.16
CA SER A 254 2.20 -24.72 -13.58
C SER A 254 2.49 -23.64 -12.54
N ALA A 255 1.45 -23.05 -11.94
CA ALA A 255 1.61 -22.05 -10.87
C ALA A 255 2.33 -22.64 -9.64
N ARG A 256 2.02 -23.89 -9.26
CA ARG A 256 2.72 -24.58 -8.16
C ARG A 256 4.19 -24.82 -8.46
N ILE A 257 4.53 -25.26 -9.67
CA ILE A 257 5.93 -25.41 -10.10
C ILE A 257 6.68 -24.09 -9.94
N ALA A 258 6.09 -22.98 -10.41
CA ALA A 258 6.70 -21.66 -10.31
C ALA A 258 6.89 -21.20 -8.84
N GLN A 259 5.91 -21.44 -7.98
CA GLN A 259 5.99 -21.14 -6.54
C GLN A 259 7.10 -21.92 -5.85
N TYR A 260 7.24 -23.21 -6.18
CA TYR A 260 8.29 -24.08 -5.66
C TYR A 260 9.69 -23.60 -6.06
N GLU A 261 9.90 -23.22 -7.32
CA GLU A 261 11.16 -22.64 -7.78
C GLU A 261 11.44 -21.26 -7.15
N MET A 262 10.42 -20.43 -6.95
CA MET A 262 10.56 -19.17 -6.23
C MET A 262 10.98 -19.39 -4.77
N ALA A 263 10.32 -20.31 -4.07
CA ALA A 263 10.66 -20.67 -2.70
C ALA A 263 12.10 -21.20 -2.59
N PHE A 264 12.57 -21.97 -3.57
CA PHE A 264 13.97 -22.41 -3.61
C PHE A 264 14.94 -21.22 -3.74
N ARG A 265 14.70 -20.29 -4.67
CA ARG A 265 15.56 -19.10 -4.88
C ARG A 265 15.56 -18.15 -3.68
N MET A 266 14.42 -18.02 -3.00
CA MET A 266 14.28 -17.19 -1.81
C MET A 266 15.15 -17.67 -0.63
N GLN A 267 15.61 -18.92 -0.61
CA GLN A 267 16.43 -19.47 0.49
C GLN A 267 17.74 -18.71 0.68
N THR A 268 18.32 -18.22 -0.42
CA THR A 268 19.55 -17.41 -0.38
C THR A 268 19.22 -15.92 -0.24
N SER A 269 18.22 -15.43 -0.99
CA SER A 269 17.94 -13.99 -1.04
C SER A 269 17.22 -13.42 0.18
N VAL A 270 16.39 -14.20 0.88
CA VAL A 270 15.68 -13.71 2.08
C VAL A 270 16.64 -13.51 3.27
N PRO A 271 17.60 -14.40 3.56
CA PRO A 271 18.62 -14.12 4.57
C PRO A 271 19.43 -12.86 4.27
N GLU A 272 19.92 -12.68 3.04
CA GLU A 272 20.68 -11.49 2.64
C GLU A 272 19.90 -10.18 2.81
N ILE A 273 18.59 -10.19 2.50
CA ILE A 273 17.77 -8.99 2.63
C ILE A 273 17.39 -8.68 4.07
N SER A 274 17.29 -9.71 4.90
CA SER A 274 16.91 -9.59 6.32
C SER A 274 18.10 -9.33 7.23
N ASP A 275 19.32 -9.59 6.76
CA ASP A 275 20.54 -9.23 7.44
C ASP A 275 20.79 -7.73 7.34
N LEU A 276 20.81 -7.07 8.50
CA LEU A 276 21.05 -5.64 8.67
C LEU A 276 22.41 -5.35 9.30
N SER A 277 23.28 -6.35 9.45
CA SER A 277 24.60 -6.20 10.09
C SER A 277 25.51 -5.19 9.38
N ASP A 278 25.38 -5.08 8.05
CA ASP A 278 26.12 -4.11 7.23
C ASP A 278 25.44 -2.73 7.14
N GLU A 279 24.26 -2.55 7.73
CA GLU A 279 23.57 -1.26 7.70
C GLU A 279 24.26 -0.28 8.67
N PRO A 280 24.65 0.92 8.24
CA PRO A 280 25.40 1.83 9.10
C PRO A 280 24.51 2.46 10.18
N ASP A 281 25.10 2.76 11.34
CA ASP A 281 24.37 3.26 12.53
C ASP A 281 23.51 4.50 12.26
N HIS A 282 23.98 5.41 11.43
CA HIS A 282 23.23 6.63 11.06
C HIS A 282 21.91 6.34 10.34
N ILE A 283 21.75 5.18 9.69
CA ILE A 283 20.49 4.76 9.08
C ILE A 283 19.52 4.29 10.16
N PHE A 284 19.98 3.54 11.16
CA PHE A 284 19.14 3.18 12.30
C PHE A 284 18.70 4.41 13.10
N GLU A 285 19.58 5.40 13.27
CA GLU A 285 19.24 6.70 13.86
C GLU A 285 18.20 7.45 13.02
N LEU A 286 18.31 7.41 11.69
CA LEU A 286 17.36 8.03 10.78
C LEU A 286 15.96 7.43 10.93
N TYR A 287 15.84 6.09 10.90
CA TYR A 287 14.55 5.40 11.03
C TYR A 287 14.01 5.33 12.47
N GLY A 288 14.88 5.53 13.48
CA GLY A 288 14.55 5.46 14.90
C GLY A 288 14.80 4.08 15.51
N GLU A 289 14.84 3.99 16.84
CA GLU A 289 15.28 2.80 17.59
C GLU A 289 14.55 1.51 17.22
N GLY A 290 13.26 1.59 16.88
CA GLY A 290 12.46 0.45 16.45
C GLY A 290 13.03 -0.26 15.22
N SER A 291 13.82 0.42 14.40
CA SER A 291 14.42 -0.15 13.18
C SER A 291 15.37 -1.33 13.42
N ARG A 292 15.88 -1.48 14.64
CA ARG A 292 16.70 -2.62 15.06
C ARG A 292 15.90 -3.81 15.58
N ASP A 293 14.59 -3.65 15.80
CA ASP A 293 13.72 -4.71 16.29
C ASP A 293 12.85 -5.26 15.15
N PRO A 294 13.14 -6.47 14.62
CA PRO A 294 12.42 -7.02 13.47
C PRO A 294 10.90 -7.01 13.63
N GLY A 295 10.22 -6.56 12.58
CA GLY A 295 8.76 -6.53 12.50
C GLY A 295 8.08 -5.35 13.18
N THR A 296 8.80 -4.44 13.83
CA THR A 296 8.23 -3.12 14.16
C THR A 296 7.93 -2.35 12.88
N TYR A 297 7.11 -1.30 12.96
CA TYR A 297 6.87 -0.42 11.82
C TYR A 297 8.19 0.14 11.23
N ALA A 298 9.10 0.60 12.09
CA ALA A 298 10.38 1.15 11.66
C ALA A 298 11.28 0.12 10.96
N ALA A 299 11.37 -1.10 11.50
CA ALA A 299 12.13 -2.17 10.86
C ALA A 299 11.50 -2.59 9.52
N ASN A 300 10.17 -2.59 9.43
CA ASN A 300 9.47 -2.89 8.18
C ASN A 300 9.66 -1.79 7.13
N CYS A 301 9.73 -0.51 7.50
CA CYS A 301 10.10 0.56 6.57
C CYS A 301 11.52 0.36 6.02
N LEU A 302 12.48 0.01 6.89
CA LEU A 302 13.86 -0.28 6.47
C LEU A 302 13.94 -1.50 5.55
N MET A 303 13.22 -2.58 5.89
CA MET A 303 13.06 -3.76 5.04
C MET A 303 12.41 -3.41 3.69
N ALA A 304 11.40 -2.55 3.68
CA ALA A 304 10.76 -2.09 2.45
C ALA A 304 11.76 -1.41 1.53
N ARG A 305 12.63 -0.52 2.04
CA ARG A 305 13.70 0.08 1.26
C ARG A 305 14.65 -0.97 0.66
N ARG A 306 15.06 -1.98 1.43
CA ARG A 306 15.90 -3.09 0.93
C ARG A 306 15.21 -3.90 -0.17
N LEU A 307 13.90 -4.15 -0.03
CA LEU A 307 13.09 -4.83 -1.06
C LEU A 307 13.03 -4.03 -2.36
N ILE A 308 12.87 -2.70 -2.26
CA ILE A 308 12.88 -1.79 -3.42
C ILE A 308 14.26 -1.79 -4.11
N GLU A 309 15.36 -1.79 -3.36
CA GLU A 309 16.72 -1.90 -3.92
C GLU A 309 16.95 -3.20 -4.70
N LYS A 310 16.23 -4.26 -4.34
CA LYS A 310 16.23 -5.54 -5.05
C LYS A 310 15.12 -5.63 -6.09
N ASP A 311 14.57 -4.52 -6.57
CA ASP A 311 13.55 -4.51 -7.63
C ASP A 311 12.24 -5.26 -7.29
N VAL A 312 11.88 -5.41 -6.00
CA VAL A 312 10.54 -5.89 -5.64
C VAL A 312 9.50 -4.86 -6.05
N LYS A 313 8.52 -5.30 -6.86
CA LYS A 313 7.59 -4.40 -7.55
C LYS A 313 6.57 -3.76 -6.60
N PHE A 314 5.99 -4.53 -5.70
CA PHE A 314 4.97 -4.06 -4.76
C PHE A 314 5.31 -4.49 -3.34
N VAL A 315 5.55 -3.53 -2.46
CA VAL A 315 5.76 -3.75 -1.03
C VAL A 315 4.62 -3.10 -0.24
N GLN A 316 3.88 -3.90 0.50
CA GLN A 316 2.78 -3.44 1.35
C GLN A 316 3.17 -3.56 2.81
N LEU A 317 3.02 -2.47 3.56
CA LEU A 317 3.10 -2.48 5.02
C LEU A 317 1.73 -2.16 5.59
N TYR A 318 1.24 -3.01 6.50
CA TYR A 318 0.07 -2.72 7.31
C TYR A 318 0.49 -2.33 8.74
N HIS A 319 -0.10 -1.25 9.24
CA HIS A 319 0.02 -0.82 10.63
C HIS A 319 -1.38 -0.51 11.19
N GLN A 320 -1.81 -1.30 12.17
CA GLN A 320 -3.12 -1.17 12.83
C GLN A 320 -3.09 -0.15 13.99
N GLY A 321 -4.24 0.10 14.62
CA GLY A 321 -4.31 0.97 15.80
C GLY A 321 -4.68 2.43 15.52
N TRP A 322 -5.10 2.74 14.29
CA TRP A 322 -5.63 4.06 13.95
C TRP A 322 -7.12 4.22 14.26
N ASP A 323 -7.79 3.13 14.67
CA ASP A 323 -9.23 3.13 14.96
C ASP A 323 -9.58 3.75 16.32
N GLN A 324 -9.65 5.07 16.35
CA GLN A 324 -9.67 5.84 17.60
C GLN A 324 -11.06 6.42 17.91
N HIS A 325 -11.95 5.53 18.31
CA HIS A 325 -13.32 5.85 18.77
C HIS A 325 -13.40 6.46 20.19
N GLY A 326 -12.29 6.47 20.92
CA GLY A 326 -12.15 7.09 22.25
C GLY A 326 -10.67 7.20 22.62
N ASN A 327 -10.31 8.05 23.60
CA ASN A 327 -8.91 8.35 23.94
C ASN A 327 -8.08 8.74 22.70
N LEU A 328 -8.69 9.42 21.73
CA LEU A 328 -8.01 9.81 20.49
C LEU A 328 -6.76 10.64 20.80
N PRO A 329 -6.79 11.67 21.67
CA PRO A 329 -5.60 12.45 21.98
C PRO A 329 -4.42 11.59 22.46
N GLY A 330 -4.66 10.61 23.34
CA GLY A 330 -3.60 9.72 23.83
C GLY A 330 -3.15 8.70 22.78
N SER A 331 -4.10 8.02 22.16
CA SER A 331 -3.86 6.95 21.19
C SER A 331 -3.14 7.46 19.93
N ILE A 332 -3.54 8.62 19.39
CA ILE A 332 -2.91 9.17 18.18
C ILE A 332 -1.47 9.61 18.42
N ARG A 333 -1.15 10.18 19.60
CA ARG A 333 0.24 10.51 19.99
C ARG A 333 1.12 9.26 19.96
N ASN A 334 0.60 8.15 20.48
CA ASN A 334 1.31 6.89 20.48
C ASN A 334 1.54 6.34 19.06
N GLN A 335 0.54 6.42 18.18
CA GLN A 335 0.70 5.98 16.78
C GLN A 335 1.67 6.84 15.99
N CYS A 336 1.59 8.16 16.15
CA CYS A 336 2.51 9.07 15.46
C CYS A 336 3.95 8.85 15.92
N LYS A 337 4.18 8.63 17.23
CA LYS A 337 5.50 8.30 17.77
C LYS A 337 6.11 7.04 17.14
N LYS A 338 5.29 6.03 16.83
CA LYS A 338 5.75 4.77 16.22
C LYS A 338 6.01 4.87 14.72
N THR A 339 5.28 5.74 14.02
CA THR A 339 5.21 5.71 12.55
C THR A 339 5.85 6.90 11.86
N ASP A 340 5.85 8.09 12.46
CA ASP A 340 6.25 9.34 11.80
C ASP A 340 7.72 9.34 11.37
N GLN A 341 8.63 9.05 12.30
CA GLN A 341 10.07 9.07 12.04
C GLN A 341 10.46 8.11 10.92
N ALA A 342 10.03 6.85 11.00
CA ALA A 342 10.35 5.83 10.01
C ALA A 342 9.71 6.11 8.63
N THR A 343 8.51 6.70 8.60
CA THR A 343 7.86 7.10 7.35
C THR A 343 8.64 8.21 6.64
N ALA A 344 9.05 9.24 7.37
CA ALA A 344 9.86 10.32 6.81
C ALA A 344 11.28 9.86 6.44
N ALA A 345 11.87 8.98 7.26
CA ALA A 345 13.15 8.34 7.01
C ALA A 345 13.15 7.59 5.67
N LEU A 346 12.11 6.80 5.42
CA LEU A 346 11.95 6.04 4.18
C LEU A 346 11.96 6.96 2.95
N ILE A 347 11.23 8.08 2.98
CA ILE A 347 11.23 9.06 1.89
C ILE A 347 12.62 9.65 1.67
N LYS A 348 13.29 10.07 2.76
CA LYS A 348 14.65 10.64 2.70
C LYS A 348 15.68 9.64 2.17
N ASP A 349 15.64 8.41 2.65
CA ASP A 349 16.57 7.33 2.29
C ASP A 349 16.38 6.92 0.82
N LEU A 350 15.14 6.74 0.36
CA LEU A 350 14.85 6.51 -1.06
C LEU A 350 15.35 7.65 -1.94
N LYS A 351 15.18 8.90 -1.50
CA LYS A 351 15.67 10.07 -2.24
C LYS A 351 17.19 10.13 -2.29
N GLN A 352 17.87 9.88 -1.18
CA GLN A 352 19.34 9.83 -1.11
C GLN A 352 19.94 8.78 -2.04
N ARG A 353 19.22 7.68 -2.25
CA ARG A 353 19.62 6.58 -3.15
C ARG A 353 19.17 6.76 -4.60
N GLY A 354 18.45 7.84 -4.92
CA GLY A 354 17.88 8.06 -6.26
C GLY A 354 16.72 7.12 -6.61
N LEU A 355 16.17 6.40 -5.64
CA LEU A 355 15.08 5.45 -5.82
C LEU A 355 13.70 6.09 -5.74
N LEU A 356 13.57 7.28 -5.13
CA LEU A 356 12.28 7.98 -5.05
C LEU A 356 11.76 8.42 -6.43
N ASP A 357 12.67 8.61 -7.39
CA ASP A 357 12.30 9.07 -8.75
C ASP A 357 11.48 8.03 -9.53
N ASP A 358 11.64 6.73 -9.22
CA ASP A 358 10.92 5.63 -9.87
C ASP A 358 10.15 4.72 -8.89
N THR A 359 10.11 5.07 -7.60
CA THR A 359 9.34 4.38 -6.57
C THR A 359 8.21 5.26 -6.05
N LEU A 360 6.98 4.81 -6.25
CA LEU A 360 5.80 5.46 -5.69
C LEU A 360 5.67 5.08 -4.22
N VAL A 361 5.62 6.05 -3.31
CA VAL A 361 5.29 5.81 -1.91
C VAL A 361 3.88 6.32 -1.63
N VAL A 362 3.02 5.46 -1.10
CA VAL A 362 1.63 5.80 -0.73
C VAL A 362 1.47 5.66 0.77
N TRP A 363 0.81 6.62 1.40
CA TRP A 363 0.42 6.57 2.79
C TRP A 363 -1.07 6.92 2.94
N GLY A 364 -1.78 6.12 3.74
CA GLY A 364 -3.18 6.37 4.04
C GLY A 364 -3.89 5.14 4.61
N GLY A 365 -5.15 5.33 4.99
CA GLY A 365 -6.07 4.29 5.43
C GLY A 365 -7.25 4.12 4.48
N GLU A 366 -8.29 3.48 4.97
CA GLU A 366 -9.52 3.11 4.25
C GLU A 366 -10.59 4.21 4.19
N PHE A 367 -10.59 5.13 5.16
CA PHE A 367 -11.49 6.30 5.26
C PHE A 367 -10.92 7.32 6.26
N GLY A 368 -11.65 8.41 6.50
CA GLY A 368 -11.31 9.43 7.51
C GLY A 368 -12.11 9.32 8.79
N ARG A 369 -12.04 10.37 9.59
CA ARG A 369 -12.67 10.50 10.90
C ARG A 369 -13.64 11.68 10.97
N THR A 370 -14.70 11.52 11.76
CA THR A 370 -15.75 12.54 11.89
C THR A 370 -15.26 13.82 12.54
N VAL A 371 -15.88 14.93 12.18
CA VAL A 371 -15.64 16.25 12.81
C VAL A 371 -16.20 16.33 14.23
N TYR A 372 -17.13 15.44 14.58
CA TYR A 372 -17.77 15.36 15.90
C TYR A 372 -17.16 14.24 16.77
N SER A 373 -17.36 14.36 18.08
CA SER A 373 -16.98 13.33 19.04
C SER A 373 -17.94 12.15 19.00
N GLN A 374 -17.40 10.94 18.90
CA GLN A 374 -18.17 9.73 19.21
C GLN A 374 -18.28 9.60 20.74
N GLY A 375 -19.51 9.49 21.23
CA GLY A 375 -19.79 9.46 22.66
C GLY A 375 -19.51 10.81 23.33
N THR A 376 -19.24 10.75 24.63
CA THR A 376 -19.04 11.93 25.46
C THR A 376 -17.79 12.71 25.07
N LEU A 377 -17.94 14.00 24.82
CA LEU A 377 -16.84 14.95 24.73
C LEU A 377 -16.46 15.44 26.13
N THR A 378 -15.21 15.26 26.54
CA THR A 378 -14.63 15.89 27.74
C THR A 378 -13.60 16.94 27.35
N GLN A 379 -13.13 17.72 28.32
CA GLN A 379 -12.13 18.75 28.09
C GLN A 379 -10.80 18.21 27.53
N ASP A 380 -10.44 16.99 27.93
CA ASP A 380 -9.15 16.36 27.69
C ASP A 380 -9.23 15.09 26.82
N ASN A 381 -10.46 14.62 26.54
CA ASN A 381 -10.67 13.35 25.88
C ASN A 381 -11.89 13.36 24.95
N TYR A 382 -11.73 12.72 23.81
CA TYR A 382 -12.76 12.46 22.81
C TYR A 382 -12.34 11.28 21.94
N GLY A 383 -13.28 10.81 21.11
CA GLY A 383 -12.99 9.92 19.99
C GLY A 383 -13.66 10.41 18.73
N ARG A 384 -13.31 9.85 17.58
CA ARG A 384 -13.97 10.17 16.31
C ARG A 384 -14.48 8.90 15.64
N ASP A 385 -15.69 8.97 15.12
CA ASP A 385 -16.32 7.90 14.36
C ASP A 385 -15.81 7.88 12.91
N HIS A 386 -16.27 6.92 12.12
CA HIS A 386 -15.88 6.74 10.72
C HIS A 386 -16.46 7.81 9.81
N HIS A 387 -15.64 8.32 8.90
CA HIS A 387 -16.05 9.34 7.94
C HIS A 387 -15.55 9.02 6.52
N PRO A 388 -16.42 8.45 5.65
CA PRO A 388 -16.02 8.00 4.33
C PRO A 388 -16.08 9.09 3.23
N ARG A 389 -16.67 10.26 3.52
CA ARG A 389 -16.97 11.28 2.50
C ARG A 389 -15.80 12.18 2.10
N CYS A 390 -14.82 12.37 2.97
CA CYS A 390 -13.56 13.01 2.65
C CYS A 390 -12.48 12.65 3.66
N PHE A 391 -11.30 12.30 3.18
CA PHE A 391 -10.15 12.03 4.03
C PHE A 391 -8.83 12.30 3.32
N THR A 392 -7.75 12.38 4.11
CA THR A 392 -6.42 12.69 3.59
C THR A 392 -5.59 11.42 3.38
N MET A 393 -5.07 11.27 2.17
CA MET A 393 -3.95 10.39 1.83
C MET A 393 -2.81 11.22 1.27
N TRP A 394 -1.62 10.65 1.12
CA TRP A 394 -0.59 11.27 0.31
C TRP A 394 0.20 10.26 -0.51
N MET A 395 0.77 10.76 -1.60
CA MET A 395 1.69 10.04 -2.47
C MET A 395 3.01 10.82 -2.58
N ALA A 396 4.12 10.12 -2.84
CA ALA A 396 5.42 10.73 -3.06
C ALA A 396 6.20 9.94 -4.12
N GLY A 397 7.01 10.64 -4.93
CA GLY A 397 7.87 10.02 -5.95
C GLY A 397 7.14 9.61 -7.23
N ALA A 398 7.89 8.99 -8.14
CA ALA A 398 7.41 8.31 -9.34
C ALA A 398 6.37 9.07 -10.19
N GLY A 399 6.65 10.34 -10.54
CA GLY A 399 5.83 11.14 -11.46
C GLY A 399 4.57 11.78 -10.86
N VAL A 400 4.43 11.77 -9.54
CA VAL A 400 3.42 12.56 -8.82
C VAL A 400 3.94 13.97 -8.53
N LYS A 401 3.06 14.98 -8.50
CA LYS A 401 3.43 16.37 -8.16
C LYS A 401 3.95 16.50 -6.72
N ALA A 402 5.25 16.74 -6.58
CA ALA A 402 5.86 17.00 -5.29
C ALA A 402 5.41 18.36 -4.70
N GLY A 403 5.25 18.43 -3.38
CA GLY A 403 4.95 19.67 -2.64
C GLY A 403 3.57 20.25 -2.98
N PHE A 404 2.58 19.39 -3.20
CA PHE A 404 1.27 19.78 -3.72
C PHE A 404 0.13 19.24 -2.84
N SER A 405 -1.00 19.96 -2.82
CA SER A 405 -2.24 19.52 -2.17
C SER A 405 -3.37 19.57 -3.19
N TYR A 406 -4.03 18.44 -3.38
CA TYR A 406 -5.12 18.26 -4.33
C TYR A 406 -6.46 18.13 -3.62
N GLY A 407 -7.46 18.80 -4.17
CA GLY A 407 -8.82 18.86 -3.65
C GLY A 407 -8.99 19.77 -2.44
N GLU A 408 -10.24 20.11 -2.18
CA GLU A 408 -10.64 20.98 -1.07
C GLU A 408 -11.90 20.44 -0.38
N THR A 409 -11.91 20.49 0.95
CA THR A 409 -13.05 20.17 1.82
C THR A 409 -13.61 21.43 2.45
N ASP A 410 -14.88 21.40 2.87
CA ASP A 410 -15.54 22.52 3.55
C ASP A 410 -14.80 22.99 4.82
N GLU A 411 -15.22 24.11 5.41
CA GLU A 411 -14.55 24.71 6.57
C GLU A 411 -14.47 23.79 7.79
N LEU A 412 -15.31 22.74 7.86
CA LEU A 412 -15.33 21.76 8.94
C LEU A 412 -14.51 20.50 8.59
N GLY A 413 -14.24 20.25 7.30
CA GLY A 413 -13.64 19.01 6.82
C GLY A 413 -14.62 17.84 6.79
N TYR A 414 -15.90 18.11 6.51
CA TYR A 414 -16.98 17.10 6.46
C TYR A 414 -17.46 16.77 5.03
N ASN A 415 -17.37 17.72 4.10
CA ASN A 415 -17.78 17.54 2.72
C ASN A 415 -16.67 17.97 1.76
N VAL A 416 -16.53 17.26 0.62
CA VAL A 416 -15.73 17.74 -0.51
C VAL A 416 -16.45 18.91 -1.18
N ILE A 417 -15.71 20.00 -1.41
CA ILE A 417 -16.19 21.16 -2.17
C ILE A 417 -15.54 21.29 -3.55
N LYS A 418 -14.37 20.66 -3.74
CA LYS A 418 -13.64 20.70 -5.01
C LYS A 418 -12.79 19.45 -5.24
N ASP A 419 -12.79 18.96 -6.48
CA ASP A 419 -11.95 17.87 -6.99
C ASP A 419 -11.98 16.59 -6.12
N PRO A 420 -13.14 15.89 -6.02
CA PRO A 420 -13.22 14.61 -5.32
C PRO A 420 -12.30 13.56 -5.97
N VAL A 421 -11.72 12.69 -5.16
CA VAL A 421 -10.96 11.52 -5.62
C VAL A 421 -11.61 10.27 -5.08
N HIS A 422 -12.37 9.58 -5.92
CA HIS A 422 -12.92 8.29 -5.53
C HIS A 422 -11.80 7.24 -5.40
N ILE A 423 -12.00 6.19 -4.59
CA ILE A 423 -11.01 5.10 -4.49
C ILE A 423 -10.73 4.45 -5.85
N HIS A 424 -11.73 4.34 -6.72
CA HIS A 424 -11.51 3.87 -8.09
C HIS A 424 -10.67 4.83 -8.93
N ASP A 425 -10.79 6.15 -8.73
CA ASP A 425 -9.95 7.14 -9.41
C ASP A 425 -8.50 7.07 -8.89
N PHE A 426 -8.33 6.85 -7.59
CA PHE A 426 -7.03 6.58 -6.99
C PHE A 426 -6.39 5.32 -7.60
N HIS A 427 -7.12 4.21 -7.72
CA HIS A 427 -6.63 2.99 -8.38
C HIS A 427 -6.28 3.23 -9.85
N ALA A 428 -7.15 3.90 -10.61
CA ALA A 428 -6.89 4.23 -12.01
C ALA A 428 -5.62 5.07 -12.17
N THR A 429 -5.43 6.05 -11.29
CA THR A 429 -4.24 6.92 -11.30
C THR A 429 -2.97 6.14 -10.92
N LEU A 430 -3.04 5.26 -9.92
CA LEU A 430 -1.94 4.38 -9.55
C LEU A 430 -1.54 3.50 -10.74
N MET A 431 -2.49 2.80 -11.38
CA MET A 431 -2.21 1.96 -12.55
C MET A 431 -1.61 2.77 -13.70
N HIS A 432 -2.09 4.00 -13.92
CA HIS A 432 -1.55 4.90 -14.93
C HIS A 432 -0.08 5.26 -14.68
N LEU A 433 0.33 5.50 -13.43
CA LEU A 433 1.75 5.75 -13.10
C LEU A 433 2.65 4.57 -13.47
N PHE A 434 2.12 3.36 -13.43
CA PHE A 434 2.81 2.13 -13.83
C PHE A 434 2.75 1.83 -15.33
N GLY A 435 2.25 2.76 -16.15
CA GLY A 435 2.13 2.55 -17.59
C GLY A 435 0.95 1.67 -17.99
N VAL A 436 0.00 1.41 -17.08
CA VAL A 436 -1.13 0.51 -17.33
C VAL A 436 -2.41 1.32 -17.47
N ASP A 437 -2.99 1.33 -18.66
CA ASP A 437 -4.43 1.56 -18.82
C ASP A 437 -5.24 0.51 -18.04
N HIS A 438 -5.82 0.92 -16.92
CA HIS A 438 -6.58 0.05 -16.02
C HIS A 438 -7.82 -0.56 -16.68
N GLU A 439 -8.35 0.08 -17.73
CA GLU A 439 -9.54 -0.39 -18.43
C GLU A 439 -9.28 -1.65 -19.23
N GLN A 440 -8.05 -1.81 -19.70
CA GLN A 440 -7.56 -2.92 -20.51
C GLN A 440 -6.99 -4.06 -19.65
N LEU A 441 -6.80 -3.84 -18.35
CA LEU A 441 -6.36 -4.89 -17.42
C LEU A 441 -7.53 -5.81 -17.07
N VAL A 442 -7.76 -6.79 -17.95
CA VAL A 442 -8.91 -7.69 -17.92
C VAL A 442 -8.47 -9.15 -17.75
N PHE A 443 -9.24 -9.92 -16.97
CA PHE A 443 -9.06 -11.36 -16.81
C PHE A 443 -10.38 -12.11 -17.04
N LYS A 444 -10.34 -13.26 -17.73
CA LYS A 444 -11.53 -14.09 -17.97
C LYS A 444 -11.66 -15.14 -16.86
N HIS A 445 -12.72 -15.05 -16.07
CA HIS A 445 -13.01 -15.99 -14.99
C HIS A 445 -14.47 -16.45 -15.09
N GLN A 446 -14.71 -17.76 -15.03
CA GLN A 446 -16.06 -18.36 -15.10
C GLN A 446 -16.93 -17.81 -16.25
N GLY A 447 -16.32 -17.61 -17.42
CA GLY A 447 -17.02 -17.11 -18.62
C GLY A 447 -17.23 -15.59 -18.67
N ARG A 448 -16.96 -14.85 -17.60
CA ARG A 448 -17.04 -13.38 -17.56
C ARG A 448 -15.66 -12.73 -17.68
N ARG A 449 -15.58 -11.61 -18.39
CA ARG A 449 -14.39 -10.74 -18.42
C ARG A 449 -14.50 -9.73 -17.27
N TYR A 450 -13.53 -9.77 -16.36
CA TYR A 450 -13.43 -8.84 -15.24
C TYR A 450 -12.33 -7.82 -15.51
N ARG A 451 -12.69 -6.53 -15.50
CA ARG A 451 -11.72 -5.46 -15.31
C ARG A 451 -11.27 -5.49 -13.86
N LEU A 452 -9.96 -5.57 -13.61
CA LEU A 452 -9.44 -5.84 -12.27
C LEU A 452 -9.72 -4.71 -11.27
N THR A 453 -9.72 -3.45 -11.73
CA THR A 453 -10.06 -2.26 -10.92
C THR A 453 -11.56 -1.97 -10.82
N ASP A 454 -12.41 -2.91 -11.25
CA ASP A 454 -13.86 -2.73 -11.43
C ASP A 454 -14.24 -1.70 -12.52
N VAL A 455 -15.54 -1.57 -12.82
CA VAL A 455 -16.08 -0.81 -13.99
C VAL A 455 -16.14 0.71 -13.80
N HIS A 456 -15.34 1.23 -12.87
CA HIS A 456 -15.31 2.65 -12.48
C HIS A 456 -13.88 3.18 -12.54
N GLY A 457 -13.71 4.46 -12.21
CA GLY A 457 -12.42 5.11 -12.04
C GLY A 457 -11.96 5.90 -13.26
N HIS A 458 -11.39 7.06 -13.00
CA HIS A 458 -10.75 7.92 -13.99
C HIS A 458 -9.38 8.37 -13.49
N VAL A 459 -8.42 8.51 -14.41
CA VAL A 459 -7.08 9.01 -14.06
C VAL A 459 -7.17 10.47 -13.61
N VAL A 460 -6.76 10.75 -12.38
CA VAL A 460 -6.74 12.08 -11.77
C VAL A 460 -5.48 12.82 -12.25
N LYS A 461 -5.58 13.42 -13.45
CA LYS A 461 -4.48 14.16 -14.09
C LYS A 461 -3.90 15.28 -13.21
N GLY A 462 -4.71 15.83 -12.31
CA GLY A 462 -4.27 16.86 -11.37
C GLY A 462 -3.15 16.43 -10.42
N LEU A 463 -2.98 15.12 -10.19
CA LEU A 463 -1.94 14.54 -9.33
C LEU A 463 -0.61 14.28 -10.06
N LEU A 464 -0.61 14.28 -11.40
CA LEU A 464 0.54 13.88 -12.23
C LEU A 464 1.45 15.07 -12.57
N ALA A 465 2.78 14.88 -12.52
CA ALA A 465 3.80 15.90 -12.75
C ALA A 465 4.11 16.19 -14.22
#